data_AF-A0A0N1LGQ4-F1
#
_entry.id   AF-A0A0N1LGQ4-F1
#
_cell.length_a   1.000
_cell.length_b   1.000
_cell.length_c   1.000
_cell.angle_alpha   90.00
_cell.angle_beta   90.00
_cell.angle_gamma   90.00
#
_symmetry.space_group_name_H-M   'P 1'
#
loop_
_entity.id
_entity.type
_entity.pdbx_description
1 polymer ?
#
loop_
_entity_poly.entity_id
_entity_poly.type
_entity_poly.pdbx_seq_one_letter_code
_entity_poly.pdbx_strand_id
1 'polypeptide(L)'
;MPIAVLIAAEPLPAGELNAAADRLHQAGLVVGQSHWVEPGLVGEVHFTGDRAAANAALGPMRTACDVLVLEEAARDPRLLVSDMDSTMIANECIDELADYAGVKPQVAAITERAMQGELDFEAALRERVALLDGLSEHVIADCLRHRIHPMPGARTLVRTLRQRGADCVLVSGGFHSFADVIGAELGFHAVFANRLVIEHGHMTGALEGSIVDAARKAAILIEQAAGQGLEVRQVLALGDGANDIPMLKAAGTGIAYHAKPAAIAAADGHIAHGDWTVLLHALGIARADWSD
;
A
#
# COMPACT_ATOMS: atom_id res chain seq x y z
N MET A 1 -5.73 -8.63 21.64
CA MET A 1 -4.51 -8.27 22.38
C MET A 1 -3.52 -7.83 21.33
N PRO A 2 -2.96 -6.62 21.43
CA PRO A 2 -2.04 -6.15 20.41
C PRO A 2 -0.66 -6.83 20.51
N ILE A 3 0.02 -6.84 19.38
CA ILE A 3 1.38 -7.38 19.21
C ILE A 3 2.22 -6.33 18.51
N ALA A 4 3.44 -6.12 19.01
CA ALA A 4 4.49 -5.42 18.29
C ALA A 4 5.39 -6.44 17.61
N VAL A 5 5.53 -6.34 16.29
CA VAL A 5 6.41 -7.19 15.48
C VAL A 5 7.57 -6.35 14.97
N LEU A 6 8.79 -6.79 15.25
CA LEU A 6 10.03 -6.23 14.74
C LEU A 6 10.49 -7.10 13.57
N ILE A 7 10.72 -6.51 12.40
CA ILE A 7 11.14 -7.19 11.18
C ILE A 7 12.38 -6.51 10.62
N ALA A 8 13.51 -7.21 10.62
CA ALA A 8 14.79 -6.68 10.18
C ALA A 8 15.31 -7.38 8.92
N ALA A 9 15.98 -6.60 8.05
CA ALA A 9 16.68 -7.15 6.89
C ALA A 9 17.99 -7.86 7.28
N GLU A 10 18.62 -7.41 8.36
CA GLU A 10 19.83 -8.01 8.95
C GLU A 10 19.58 -8.42 10.40
N PRO A 11 20.26 -9.45 10.93
CA PRO A 11 20.04 -9.92 12.29
C PRO A 11 20.29 -8.82 13.34
N LEU A 12 19.24 -8.48 14.08
CA LEU A 12 19.31 -7.60 15.24
C LEU A 12 20.08 -8.25 16.40
N PRO A 13 20.69 -7.43 17.27
CA PRO A 13 21.29 -7.93 18.50
C PRO A 13 20.26 -8.70 19.35
N ALA A 14 20.70 -9.75 20.05
CA ALA A 14 19.83 -10.58 20.87
C ALA A 14 19.04 -9.80 21.95
N GLY A 15 19.59 -8.67 22.42
CA GLY A 15 18.96 -7.79 23.40
C GLY A 15 17.86 -6.88 22.84
N GLU A 16 17.71 -6.77 21.52
CA GLU A 16 16.80 -5.80 20.90
C GLU A 16 15.34 -6.09 21.24
N LEU A 17 14.97 -7.38 21.33
CA LEU A 17 13.63 -7.78 21.72
C LEU A 17 13.31 -7.43 23.18
N ASN A 18 14.30 -7.53 24.08
CA ASN A 18 14.14 -7.08 25.46
C ASN A 18 14.04 -5.55 25.52
N ALA A 19 14.81 -4.83 24.70
CA ALA A 19 14.71 -3.38 24.61
C ALA A 19 13.32 -2.91 24.12
N ALA A 20 12.71 -3.63 23.18
CA ALA A 20 11.33 -3.39 22.76
C ALA A 20 10.34 -3.58 23.93
N ALA A 21 10.45 -4.70 24.64
CA ALA A 21 9.63 -4.97 25.83
C ALA A 21 9.80 -3.88 26.90
N ASP A 22 11.03 -3.48 27.22
CA ASP A 22 11.32 -2.44 28.20
C ASP A 22 10.73 -1.09 27.80
N ARG A 23 10.79 -0.73 26.52
CA ARG A 23 10.17 0.51 25.98
C ARG A 23 8.65 0.49 26.16
N LEU A 24 8.00 -0.62 25.83
CA LEU A 24 6.55 -0.76 26.03
C LEU A 24 6.19 -0.66 27.51
N HIS A 25 6.95 -1.31 28.39
CA HIS A 25 6.74 -1.22 29.83
C HIS A 25 6.92 0.21 30.36
N GLN A 26 7.96 0.92 29.94
CA GLN A 26 8.21 2.33 30.31
C GLN A 26 7.11 3.27 29.82
N ALA A 27 6.43 2.93 28.74
CA ALA A 27 5.25 3.64 28.26
C ALA A 27 3.96 3.31 29.04
N GLY A 28 4.05 2.51 30.10
CA GLY A 28 2.92 2.14 30.96
C GLY A 28 2.07 0.97 30.42
N LEU A 29 2.57 0.24 29.43
CA LEU A 29 1.89 -0.91 28.85
C LEU A 29 2.22 -2.18 29.63
N VAL A 30 1.26 -3.11 29.67
CA VAL A 30 1.47 -4.41 30.33
C VAL A 30 2.08 -5.37 29.32
N VAL A 31 3.38 -5.61 29.45
CA VAL A 31 4.12 -6.52 28.55
C VAL A 31 3.79 -7.97 28.90
N GLY A 32 3.47 -8.75 27.87
CA GLY A 32 3.24 -10.18 27.93
C GLY A 32 4.46 -10.98 27.48
N GLN A 33 4.22 -12.05 26.73
CA GLN A 33 5.29 -12.87 26.17
C GLN A 33 6.05 -12.11 25.08
N SER A 34 7.37 -12.24 25.05
CA SER A 34 8.20 -11.89 23.91
C SER A 34 8.99 -13.11 23.43
N HIS A 35 9.13 -13.26 22.11
CA HIS A 35 9.94 -14.32 21.52
C HIS A 35 10.42 -13.95 20.12
N TRP A 36 11.51 -14.60 19.68
CA TRP A 36 11.94 -14.57 18.29
C TRP A 36 11.18 -15.64 17.50
N VAL A 37 10.48 -15.21 16.44
CA VAL A 37 9.90 -16.10 15.42
C VAL A 37 11.02 -16.58 14.49
N GLU A 38 11.83 -15.63 14.02
CA GLU A 38 13.09 -15.88 13.32
C GLU A 38 14.22 -15.20 14.11
N PRO A 39 15.17 -15.95 14.70
CA PRO A 39 16.22 -15.38 15.55
C PRO A 39 16.96 -14.20 14.90
N GLY A 40 16.83 -13.01 15.51
CA GLY A 40 17.43 -11.75 15.05
C GLY A 40 16.68 -11.06 13.90
N LEU A 41 15.78 -11.75 13.19
CA LEU A 41 15.12 -11.21 12.00
C LEU A 41 13.66 -10.83 12.25
N VAL A 42 12.92 -11.67 12.99
CA VAL A 42 11.50 -11.46 13.28
C VAL A 42 11.24 -11.73 14.74
N GLY A 43 10.89 -10.68 15.49
CA GLY A 43 10.61 -10.75 16.92
C GLY A 43 9.22 -10.24 17.25
N GLU A 44 8.52 -10.90 18.16
CA GLU A 44 7.19 -10.52 18.62
C GLU A 44 7.21 -10.16 20.10
N VAL A 45 6.53 -9.07 20.45
CA VAL A 45 6.26 -8.68 21.83
C VAL A 45 4.76 -8.48 21.99
N HIS A 46 4.11 -9.37 22.73
CA HIS A 46 2.71 -9.24 23.10
C HIS A 46 2.57 -8.22 24.22
N PHE A 47 1.51 -7.43 24.20
CA PHE A 47 1.23 -6.49 25.29
C PHE A 47 -0.26 -6.20 25.42
N THR A 48 -0.66 -5.62 26.55
CA THR A 48 -1.99 -5.03 26.75
C THR A 48 -1.84 -3.54 26.98
N GLY A 49 -2.62 -2.75 26.24
CA GLY A 49 -2.65 -1.30 26.34
C GLY A 49 -2.94 -0.63 25.00
N ASP A 50 -2.72 0.68 24.93
CA ASP A 50 -3.01 1.48 23.75
C ASP A 50 -1.96 1.31 22.65
N ARG A 51 -2.42 1.05 21.40
CA ARG A 51 -1.53 0.84 20.24
C ARG A 51 -0.78 2.12 19.85
N ALA A 52 -1.38 3.30 20.02
CA ALA A 52 -0.70 4.55 19.67
C ALA A 52 0.47 4.83 20.63
N ALA A 53 0.28 4.58 21.93
CA ALA A 53 1.35 4.62 22.92
C ALA A 53 2.48 3.63 22.59
N ALA A 54 2.14 2.40 22.18
CA ALA A 54 3.14 1.41 21.75
C ALA A 54 3.91 1.86 20.50
N ASN A 55 3.22 2.38 19.48
CA ASN A 55 3.82 2.91 18.26
C ASN A 55 4.80 4.06 18.56
N ALA A 56 4.43 4.99 19.45
CA ALA A 56 5.31 6.06 19.90
C ALA A 56 6.53 5.53 20.68
N ALA A 57 6.31 4.58 21.59
CA ALA A 57 7.37 3.97 22.41
C ALA A 57 8.40 3.21 21.57
N LEU A 58 7.97 2.57 20.48
CA LEU A 58 8.85 1.80 19.59
C LEU A 58 9.40 2.62 18.43
N GLY A 59 8.95 3.86 18.23
CA GLY A 59 9.38 4.74 17.14
C GLY A 59 10.90 4.77 16.89
N PRO A 60 11.74 4.96 17.92
CA PRO A 60 13.20 4.97 17.74
C PRO A 60 13.81 3.67 17.19
N MET A 61 13.17 2.51 17.37
CA MET A 61 13.64 1.23 16.84
C MET A 61 13.45 1.12 15.32
N ARG A 62 12.58 1.95 14.75
CA ARG A 62 12.32 2.03 13.31
C ARG A 62 13.52 2.52 12.50
N THR A 63 14.62 2.89 13.15
CA THR A 63 15.89 3.25 12.50
C THR A 63 16.70 2.02 12.07
N ALA A 64 16.48 0.87 12.70
CA ALA A 64 17.23 -0.37 12.45
C ALA A 64 16.38 -1.49 11.83
N CYS A 65 15.06 -1.43 11.95
CA CYS A 65 14.14 -2.45 11.46
C CYS A 65 12.75 -1.85 11.19
N ASP A 66 11.88 -2.58 10.50
CA ASP A 66 10.46 -2.25 10.45
C ASP A 66 9.77 -2.70 11.74
N VAL A 67 8.83 -1.88 12.22
CA VAL A 67 8.03 -2.20 13.41
C VAL A 67 6.56 -2.05 13.07
N LEU A 68 5.77 -3.10 13.26
CA LEU A 68 4.32 -3.06 13.06
C LEU A 68 3.60 -3.42 14.36
N VAL A 69 2.68 -2.56 14.77
CA VAL A 69 1.86 -2.76 15.98
C VAL A 69 0.43 -3.04 15.55
N LEU A 70 0.05 -4.32 15.64
CA LEU A 70 -1.21 -4.83 15.11
C LEU A 70 -2.09 -5.37 16.24
N GLU A 71 -3.40 -5.36 16.03
CA GLU A 71 -4.29 -6.22 16.82
C GLU A 71 -4.13 -7.67 16.36
N GLU A 72 -4.17 -8.64 17.29
CA GLU A 72 -4.17 -10.07 16.93
C GLU A 72 -5.25 -10.40 15.87
N ALA A 73 -6.43 -9.78 16.00
CA ALA A 73 -7.53 -10.00 15.08
C ALA A 73 -7.26 -9.49 13.65
N ALA A 74 -6.29 -8.59 13.48
CA ALA A 74 -5.88 -8.09 12.17
C ALA A 74 -4.89 -9.03 11.46
N ARG A 75 -4.39 -10.08 12.13
CA ARG A 75 -3.45 -11.06 11.55
C ARG A 75 -4.10 -12.07 10.61
N ASP A 76 -5.44 -12.09 10.53
CA ASP A 76 -6.20 -12.91 9.58
C ASP A 76 -7.12 -12.02 8.71
N PRO A 77 -6.54 -11.17 7.84
CA PRO A 77 -7.33 -10.29 6.99
C PRO A 77 -8.11 -11.13 5.96
N ARG A 78 -9.37 -10.76 5.73
CA ARG A 78 -10.26 -11.38 4.74
C ARG A 78 -10.41 -10.52 3.49
N LEU A 79 -10.04 -9.25 3.57
CA LEU A 79 -10.00 -8.32 2.45
C LEU A 79 -8.71 -7.51 2.50
N LEU A 80 -7.99 -7.47 1.39
CA LEU A 80 -6.89 -6.56 1.12
C LEU A 80 -7.34 -5.56 0.04
N VAL A 81 -7.17 -4.27 0.28
CA VAL A 81 -7.34 -3.22 -0.74
C VAL A 81 -6.04 -2.44 -0.86
N SER A 82 -5.50 -2.31 -2.06
CA SER A 82 -4.20 -1.67 -2.26
C SER A 82 -4.24 -0.60 -3.34
N ASP A 83 -3.49 0.48 -3.16
CA ASP A 83 -3.05 1.30 -4.28
C ASP A 83 -2.11 0.52 -5.22
N MET A 84 -1.95 1.05 -6.43
CA MET A 84 -1.03 0.53 -7.45
C MET A 84 0.27 1.33 -7.51
N ASP A 85 0.19 2.59 -7.95
CA ASP A 85 1.36 3.43 -8.23
C ASP A 85 2.09 3.71 -6.92
N SER A 86 3.42 3.70 -6.96
CA SER A 86 4.29 3.85 -5.78
C SER A 86 4.02 2.88 -4.60
N THR A 87 3.16 1.87 -4.79
CA THR A 87 2.71 0.93 -3.75
C THR A 87 2.91 -0.52 -4.19
N MET A 88 2.21 -0.99 -5.22
CA MET A 88 2.38 -2.33 -5.80
C MET A 88 3.38 -2.34 -6.97
N ILE A 89 3.64 -1.18 -7.56
CA ILE A 89 4.68 -0.94 -8.56
C ILE A 89 5.53 0.28 -8.15
N ALA A 90 6.75 0.37 -8.66
CA ALA A 90 7.67 1.46 -8.31
C ALA A 90 7.40 2.79 -9.03
N ASN A 91 6.59 2.77 -10.08
CA ASN A 91 6.42 3.89 -11.00
C ASN A 91 5.07 4.57 -10.81
N GLU A 92 4.99 5.80 -11.30
CA GLU A 92 3.75 6.53 -11.56
C GLU A 92 3.41 6.36 -13.04
N CYS A 93 2.31 5.66 -13.37
CA CYS A 93 2.03 5.28 -14.76
C CYS A 93 1.84 6.50 -15.68
N ILE A 94 1.26 7.58 -15.16
CA ILE A 94 1.05 8.81 -15.94
C ILE A 94 2.37 9.52 -16.27
N ASP A 95 3.35 9.48 -15.37
CA ASP A 95 4.66 10.09 -15.58
C ASP A 95 5.48 9.33 -16.63
N GLU A 96 5.33 8.01 -16.67
CA GLU A 96 5.94 7.17 -17.71
C GLU A 96 5.35 7.48 -19.09
N LEU A 97 4.02 7.59 -19.21
CA LEU A 97 3.37 8.02 -20.46
C LEU A 97 3.79 9.44 -20.88
N ALA A 98 3.86 10.36 -19.92
CA ALA A 98 4.26 11.75 -20.16
C ALA A 98 5.71 11.85 -20.67
N ASP A 99 6.59 10.97 -20.22
CA ASP A 99 7.97 10.88 -20.72
C ASP A 99 8.01 10.48 -22.20
N TYR A 100 7.27 9.45 -22.59
CA TYR A 100 7.15 9.05 -24.01
C TYR A 100 6.54 10.15 -24.89
N ALA A 101 5.59 10.92 -24.35
CA ALA A 101 5.00 12.06 -25.04
C ALA A 101 5.89 13.33 -25.03
N GLY A 102 7.00 13.34 -24.28
CA GLY A 102 7.88 14.51 -24.15
C GLY A 102 7.26 15.67 -23.36
N VAL A 103 6.26 15.38 -22.51
CA VAL A 103 5.48 16.37 -21.75
C VAL A 103 5.62 16.23 -20.22
N LYS A 104 6.62 15.47 -19.76
CA LYS A 104 6.90 15.26 -18.33
C LYS A 104 7.03 16.57 -17.53
N PRO A 105 7.72 17.64 -18.02
CA PRO A 105 7.76 18.91 -17.30
C PRO A 105 6.38 19.57 -17.10
N GLN A 106 5.49 19.45 -18.08
CA GLN A 106 4.14 20.01 -18.04
C GLN A 106 3.26 19.24 -17.05
N VAL A 107 3.36 17.91 -17.04
CA VAL A 107 2.66 17.04 -16.07
C VAL A 107 3.11 17.32 -14.64
N ALA A 108 4.43 17.51 -14.43
CA ALA A 108 4.98 17.88 -13.13
C ALA A 108 4.46 19.24 -12.65
N ALA A 109 4.37 20.24 -13.55
CA ALA A 109 3.84 21.55 -13.21
C ALA A 109 2.35 21.52 -12.79
N ILE A 110 1.53 20.69 -13.43
CA ILE A 110 0.12 20.50 -13.03
C ILE A 110 0.04 19.79 -11.67
N THR A 111 0.89 18.79 -11.44
CA THR A 111 0.95 18.04 -10.18
C THR A 111 1.31 18.95 -9.01
N GLU A 112 2.29 19.84 -9.18
CA GLU A 112 2.68 20.83 -8.18
C GLU A 112 1.51 21.77 -7.83
N ARG A 113 0.81 22.30 -8.84
CA ARG A 113 -0.39 23.15 -8.64
C ARG A 113 -1.49 22.43 -7.86
N ALA A 114 -1.72 21.15 -8.15
CA ALA A 114 -2.69 20.32 -7.41
C ALA A 114 -2.27 20.12 -5.95
N MET A 115 -0.98 19.87 -5.69
CA MET A 115 -0.45 19.73 -4.33
C MET A 115 -0.51 21.04 -3.53
N GLN A 116 -0.45 22.19 -4.21
CA GLN A 116 -0.65 23.52 -3.61
C GLN A 116 -2.14 23.86 -3.40
N GLY A 117 -3.06 22.99 -3.83
CA GLY A 117 -4.50 23.19 -3.71
C GLY A 117 -5.10 24.15 -4.73
N GLU A 118 -4.35 24.52 -5.78
CA GLU A 118 -4.85 25.38 -6.86
C GLU A 118 -5.82 24.65 -7.80
N LEU A 119 -5.70 23.31 -7.87
CA LEU A 119 -6.54 22.43 -8.65
C LEU A 119 -7.07 21.31 -7.77
N ASP A 120 -8.34 20.94 -7.95
CA ASP A 120 -8.84 19.69 -7.41
C ASP A 120 -8.23 18.49 -8.17
N PHE A 121 -8.30 17.31 -7.55
CA PHE A 121 -7.66 16.11 -8.09
C PHE A 121 -8.19 15.72 -9.47
N GLU A 122 -9.51 15.81 -9.69
CA GLU A 122 -10.12 15.43 -10.95
C GLU A 122 -9.70 16.38 -12.07
N ALA A 123 -9.75 17.69 -11.83
CA ALA A 123 -9.29 18.72 -12.76
C ALA A 123 -7.80 18.51 -13.08
N ALA A 124 -6.95 18.30 -12.07
CA ALA A 124 -5.53 18.05 -12.28
C ALA A 124 -5.26 16.75 -13.06
N LEU A 125 -6.02 15.68 -12.82
CA LEU A 125 -5.89 14.44 -13.59
C LEU A 125 -6.32 14.64 -15.04
N ARG A 126 -7.46 15.30 -15.28
CA ARG A 126 -7.94 15.60 -16.65
C ARG A 126 -6.97 16.50 -17.41
N GLU A 127 -6.41 17.53 -16.76
CA GLU A 127 -5.38 18.40 -17.38
C GLU A 127 -4.13 17.59 -17.76
N ARG A 128 -3.65 16.69 -16.88
CA ARG A 128 -2.48 15.84 -17.20
C ARG A 128 -2.76 14.86 -18.32
N VAL A 129 -3.94 14.25 -18.34
CA VAL A 129 -4.32 13.29 -19.39
C VAL A 129 -4.52 13.99 -20.73
N ALA A 130 -5.03 15.24 -20.76
CA ALA A 130 -5.16 16.02 -21.98
C ALA A 130 -3.82 16.22 -22.71
N LEU A 131 -2.70 16.24 -21.99
CA LEU A 131 -1.36 16.35 -22.58
C LEU A 131 -0.91 15.07 -23.31
N LEU A 132 -1.63 13.96 -23.16
CA LEU A 132 -1.34 12.68 -23.80
C LEU A 132 -2.10 12.50 -25.13
N ASP A 133 -2.86 13.51 -25.58
CA ASP A 133 -3.59 13.46 -26.85
C ASP A 133 -2.65 13.14 -28.04
N GLY A 134 -3.08 12.19 -28.88
CA GLY A 134 -2.33 11.68 -30.01
C GLY A 134 -1.28 10.61 -29.68
N LEU A 135 -0.96 10.35 -28.41
CA LEU A 135 0.00 9.30 -28.04
C LEU A 135 -0.54 7.92 -28.44
N SER A 136 0.27 7.10 -29.11
CA SER A 136 -0.17 5.75 -29.52
C SER A 136 -0.40 4.85 -28.32
N GLU A 137 -1.46 4.03 -28.37
CA GLU A 137 -1.76 3.05 -27.33
C GLU A 137 -0.64 2.01 -27.13
N HIS A 138 0.18 1.76 -28.15
CA HIS A 138 1.31 0.82 -28.09
C HIS A 138 2.33 1.21 -27.01
N VAL A 139 2.42 2.50 -26.68
CA VAL A 139 3.29 3.01 -25.61
C VAL A 139 2.93 2.40 -24.26
N ILE A 140 1.65 2.08 -24.00
CA ILE A 140 1.24 1.40 -22.77
C ILE A 140 1.92 0.02 -22.68
N ALA A 141 1.87 -0.75 -23.77
CA ALA A 141 2.49 -2.07 -23.81
C ALA A 141 4.01 -2.00 -23.65
N ASP A 142 4.64 -0.98 -24.22
CA ASP A 142 6.08 -0.75 -24.06
C ASP A 142 6.45 -0.33 -22.63
N CYS A 143 5.66 0.55 -21.99
CA CYS A 143 5.83 0.89 -20.57
C CYS A 143 5.73 -0.36 -19.69
N LEU A 144 4.67 -1.16 -19.87
CA LEU A 144 4.46 -2.41 -19.13
C LEU A 144 5.63 -3.39 -19.30
N ARG A 145 6.20 -3.48 -20.50
CA ARG A 145 7.31 -4.41 -20.77
C ARG A 145 8.66 -3.93 -20.22
N HIS A 146 8.90 -2.62 -20.25
CA HIS A 146 10.26 -2.08 -20.10
C HIS A 146 10.47 -1.22 -18.85
N ARG A 147 9.41 -0.72 -18.23
CA ARG A 147 9.50 0.27 -17.14
C ARG A 147 8.72 -0.11 -15.90
N ILE A 148 7.54 -0.71 -16.06
CA ILE A 148 6.67 -1.04 -14.94
C ILE A 148 7.13 -2.36 -14.33
N HIS A 149 7.53 -2.30 -13.06
CA HIS A 149 7.96 -3.46 -12.30
C HIS A 149 7.20 -3.53 -10.98
N PRO A 150 6.67 -4.71 -10.61
CA PRO A 150 6.14 -4.92 -9.27
C PRO A 150 7.15 -4.61 -8.18
N MET A 151 6.68 -4.04 -7.08
CA MET A 151 7.47 -3.92 -5.86
C MET A 151 7.87 -5.31 -5.36
N PRO A 152 9.09 -5.47 -4.80
CA PRO A 152 9.50 -6.74 -4.21
C PRO A 152 8.49 -7.22 -3.15
N GLY A 153 8.24 -8.53 -3.11
CA GLY A 153 7.25 -9.13 -2.22
C GLY A 153 5.77 -8.88 -2.57
N ALA A 154 5.42 -7.96 -3.50
CA ALA A 154 4.02 -7.64 -3.81
C ALA A 154 3.24 -8.87 -4.30
N ARG A 155 3.83 -9.61 -5.25
CA ARG A 155 3.27 -10.87 -5.77
C ARG A 155 3.10 -11.88 -4.64
N THR A 156 4.13 -12.07 -3.84
CA THR A 156 4.14 -13.04 -2.74
C THR A 156 3.08 -12.71 -1.70
N LEU A 157 2.95 -11.43 -1.31
CA LEU A 157 1.92 -10.95 -0.39
C LEU A 157 0.52 -11.25 -0.91
N VAL A 158 0.19 -10.79 -2.13
CA VAL A 158 -1.16 -10.91 -2.70
C VAL A 158 -1.53 -12.38 -2.87
N ARG A 159 -0.65 -13.19 -3.47
CA ARG A 159 -0.94 -14.62 -3.70
C ARG A 159 -1.07 -15.40 -2.39
N THR A 160 -0.24 -15.11 -1.40
CA THR A 160 -0.32 -15.77 -0.09
C THR A 160 -1.67 -15.47 0.57
N LEU A 161 -2.12 -14.21 0.56
CA LEU A 161 -3.42 -13.85 1.12
C LEU A 161 -4.59 -14.46 0.32
N ARG A 162 -4.50 -14.49 -1.01
CA ARG A 162 -5.50 -15.15 -1.87
C ARG A 162 -5.62 -16.65 -1.56
N GLN A 163 -4.49 -17.35 -1.41
CA GLN A 163 -4.49 -18.78 -1.07
C GLN A 163 -5.10 -19.07 0.30
N ARG A 164 -5.02 -18.10 1.22
CA ARG A 164 -5.63 -18.15 2.55
C ARG A 164 -7.10 -17.72 2.56
N GLY A 165 -7.69 -17.47 1.39
CA GLY A 165 -9.11 -17.15 1.25
C GLY A 165 -9.46 -15.68 1.53
N ALA A 166 -8.48 -14.78 1.41
CA ALA A 166 -8.73 -13.35 1.36
C ALA A 166 -9.02 -12.89 -0.07
N ASP A 167 -9.89 -11.90 -0.19
CA ASP A 167 -10.09 -11.16 -1.43
C ASP A 167 -9.11 -9.98 -1.49
N CYS A 168 -8.27 -9.91 -2.53
CA CYS A 168 -7.37 -8.77 -2.78
C CYS A 168 -7.83 -7.87 -3.94
N VAL A 169 -8.18 -6.62 -3.66
CA VAL A 169 -8.63 -5.59 -4.62
C VAL A 169 -7.50 -4.60 -4.91
N LEU A 170 -7.26 -4.28 -6.18
CA LEU A 170 -6.38 -3.19 -6.59
C LEU A 170 -7.22 -1.95 -6.92
N VAL A 171 -6.94 -0.81 -6.29
CA VAL A 171 -7.68 0.44 -6.48
C VAL A 171 -6.72 1.58 -6.76
N SER A 172 -6.70 2.05 -8.00
CA SER A 172 -5.70 3.01 -8.48
C SER A 172 -6.34 4.29 -9.03
N GLY A 173 -5.67 5.42 -8.78
CA GLY A 173 -5.94 6.68 -9.49
C GLY A 173 -5.32 6.72 -10.91
N GLY A 174 -4.53 5.71 -11.27
CA GLY A 174 -3.99 5.48 -12.61
C GLY A 174 -5.03 4.85 -13.55
N PHE A 175 -4.58 3.99 -14.47
CA PHE A 175 -5.40 3.55 -15.60
C PHE A 175 -5.58 2.04 -15.67
N HIS A 176 -6.78 1.58 -16.06
CA HIS A 176 -7.11 0.17 -16.30
C HIS A 176 -6.13 -0.53 -17.25
N SER A 177 -5.65 0.19 -18.27
CA SER A 177 -4.69 -0.34 -19.24
C SER A 177 -3.37 -0.82 -18.61
N PHE A 178 -3.02 -0.33 -17.41
CA PHE A 178 -1.93 -0.84 -16.58
C PHE A 178 -2.45 -1.73 -15.44
N ALA A 179 -3.46 -1.24 -14.72
CA ALA A 179 -3.95 -1.88 -13.50
C ALA A 179 -4.52 -3.27 -13.72
N ASP A 180 -5.15 -3.54 -14.87
CA ASP A 180 -5.68 -4.86 -15.18
C ASP A 180 -4.54 -5.88 -15.39
N VAL A 181 -3.46 -5.45 -16.05
CA VAL A 181 -2.28 -6.30 -16.30
C VAL A 181 -1.53 -6.59 -15.00
N ILE A 182 -1.24 -5.55 -14.22
CA ILE A 182 -0.57 -5.68 -12.92
C ILE A 182 -1.44 -6.45 -11.92
N GLY A 183 -2.73 -6.17 -11.89
CA GLY A 183 -3.70 -6.88 -11.06
C GLY A 183 -3.69 -8.38 -11.33
N ALA A 184 -3.78 -8.77 -12.60
CA ALA A 184 -3.71 -10.17 -13.01
C ALA A 184 -2.35 -10.82 -12.71
N GLU A 185 -1.26 -10.11 -12.97
CA GLU A 185 0.11 -10.59 -12.70
C GLU A 185 0.31 -10.93 -11.21
N LEU A 186 -0.09 -10.01 -10.33
CA LEU A 186 0.07 -10.14 -8.87
C LEU A 186 -0.98 -11.06 -8.23
N GLY A 187 -2.12 -11.28 -8.89
CA GLY A 187 -3.17 -12.18 -8.44
C GLY A 187 -4.34 -11.50 -7.71
N PHE A 188 -4.55 -10.21 -7.94
CA PHE A 188 -5.73 -9.50 -7.46
C PHE A 188 -7.01 -10.08 -8.08
N HIS A 189 -8.10 -10.11 -7.31
CA HIS A 189 -9.39 -10.62 -7.79
C HIS A 189 -10.22 -9.57 -8.52
N ALA A 190 -10.01 -8.28 -8.20
CA ALA A 190 -10.72 -7.17 -8.78
C ALA A 190 -9.80 -5.96 -8.90
N VAL A 191 -10.07 -5.13 -9.91
CA VAL A 191 -9.33 -3.92 -10.22
C VAL A 191 -10.31 -2.77 -10.43
N PHE A 192 -10.03 -1.62 -9.84
CA PHE A 192 -10.74 -0.38 -10.06
C PHE A 192 -9.73 0.71 -10.41
N ALA A 193 -9.86 1.32 -11.59
CA ALA A 193 -8.97 2.38 -12.05
C ALA A 193 -9.71 3.33 -13.00
N ASN A 194 -9.05 4.41 -13.42
CA ASN A 194 -9.57 5.29 -14.47
C ASN A 194 -9.39 4.64 -15.85
N ARG A 195 -10.14 5.10 -16.86
CA ARG A 195 -10.04 4.57 -18.22
C ARG A 195 -9.73 5.70 -19.20
N LEU A 196 -8.59 5.57 -19.88
CA LEU A 196 -8.20 6.44 -20.99
C LEU A 196 -9.11 6.16 -22.18
N VAL A 197 -9.61 7.22 -22.82
CA VAL A 197 -10.31 7.10 -24.10
C VAL A 197 -9.28 6.90 -25.21
N ILE A 198 -9.41 5.81 -25.96
CA ILE A 198 -8.54 5.46 -27.09
C ILE A 198 -9.41 5.33 -28.33
N GLU A 199 -9.07 6.09 -29.37
CA GLU A 199 -9.73 6.06 -30.67
C GLU A 199 -8.70 5.87 -31.77
N HIS A 200 -8.98 4.97 -32.71
CA HIS A 200 -8.09 4.67 -33.83
C HIS A 200 -6.64 4.31 -33.43
N GLY A 201 -6.44 3.74 -32.25
CA GLY A 201 -5.12 3.34 -31.71
C GLY A 201 -4.32 4.47 -31.06
N HIS A 202 -4.96 5.61 -30.80
CA HIS A 202 -4.36 6.78 -30.15
C HIS A 202 -5.20 7.26 -28.96
N MET A 203 -4.53 7.72 -27.91
CA MET A 203 -5.16 8.38 -26.77
C MET A 203 -5.76 9.71 -27.23
N THR A 204 -6.98 10.03 -26.81
CA THR A 204 -7.66 11.28 -27.18
C THR A 204 -7.46 12.42 -26.15
N GLY A 205 -6.66 12.16 -25.11
CA GLY A 205 -6.52 13.06 -23.97
C GLY A 205 -7.75 13.13 -23.06
N ALA A 206 -8.73 12.22 -23.21
CA ALA A 206 -9.92 12.16 -22.37
C ALA A 206 -9.98 10.92 -21.46
N LEU A 207 -10.81 11.01 -20.42
CA LEU A 207 -11.11 9.92 -19.48
C LEU A 207 -12.59 9.55 -19.54
N GLU A 208 -12.89 8.26 -19.47
CA GLU A 208 -14.25 7.74 -19.37
C GLU A 208 -14.78 7.78 -17.94
N GLY A 209 -16.07 8.07 -17.78
CA GLY A 209 -16.81 7.90 -16.54
C GLY A 209 -16.33 8.79 -15.38
N SER A 210 -16.67 8.33 -14.17
CA SER A 210 -16.28 8.96 -12.90
C SER A 210 -14.84 8.62 -12.53
N ILE A 211 -14.14 9.58 -11.95
CA ILE A 211 -12.75 9.41 -11.54
C ILE A 211 -12.62 8.62 -10.22
N VAL A 212 -11.62 7.75 -10.15
CA VAL A 212 -11.15 7.11 -8.92
C VAL A 212 -10.25 8.08 -8.16
N ASP A 213 -10.87 8.91 -7.32
CA ASP A 213 -10.19 9.80 -6.38
C ASP A 213 -10.05 9.18 -4.99
N ALA A 214 -9.48 9.93 -4.05
CA ALA A 214 -9.26 9.49 -2.67
C ALA A 214 -10.54 9.03 -1.95
N ALA A 215 -11.66 9.74 -2.18
CA ALA A 215 -12.95 9.39 -1.59
C ALA A 215 -13.51 8.11 -2.21
N ARG A 216 -13.37 7.96 -3.54
CA ARG A 216 -13.78 6.75 -4.26
C ARG A 216 -12.96 5.53 -3.82
N LYS A 217 -11.65 5.67 -3.57
CA LYS A 217 -10.83 4.56 -3.02
C LYS A 217 -11.40 4.03 -1.70
N ALA A 218 -11.70 4.94 -0.77
CA ALA A 218 -12.32 4.57 0.51
C ALA A 218 -13.72 3.97 0.32
N ALA A 219 -14.54 4.52 -0.57
CA ALA A 219 -15.87 4.00 -0.87
C ALA A 219 -15.80 2.57 -1.43
N ILE A 220 -14.88 2.28 -2.35
CA ILE A 220 -14.66 0.94 -2.88
C ILE A 220 -14.29 -0.04 -1.76
N LEU A 221 -13.37 0.33 -0.87
CA LEU A 221 -13.02 -0.53 0.27
C LEU A 221 -14.25 -0.89 1.12
N ILE A 222 -15.07 0.11 1.44
CA ILE A 222 -16.29 -0.07 2.24
C ILE A 222 -17.31 -0.95 1.49
N GLU A 223 -17.51 -0.70 0.19
CA GLU A 223 -18.40 -1.48 -0.68
C GLU A 223 -17.99 -2.96 -0.74
N GLN A 224 -16.69 -3.23 -0.92
CA GLN A 224 -16.15 -4.58 -1.00
C GLN A 224 -16.27 -5.32 0.34
N ALA A 225 -15.95 -4.65 1.46
CA ALA A 225 -16.11 -5.22 2.79
C ALA A 225 -17.59 -5.55 3.09
N ALA A 226 -18.50 -4.60 2.80
CA ALA A 226 -19.93 -4.77 3.02
C ALA A 226 -20.55 -5.88 2.15
N GLY A 227 -20.15 -5.96 0.87
CA GLY A 227 -20.59 -7.00 -0.05
C GLY A 227 -20.26 -8.42 0.41
N GLN A 228 -19.24 -8.57 1.24
CA GLN A 228 -18.81 -9.85 1.82
C GLN A 228 -19.27 -10.04 3.28
N GLY A 229 -19.95 -9.06 3.87
CA GLY A 229 -20.34 -9.07 5.28
C GLY A 229 -19.15 -9.07 6.25
N LEU A 230 -18.01 -8.50 5.84
CA LEU A 230 -16.80 -8.45 6.65
C LEU A 230 -16.88 -7.35 7.70
N GLU A 231 -16.33 -7.63 8.88
CA GLU A 231 -16.08 -6.60 9.87
C GLU A 231 -14.83 -5.79 9.51
N VAL A 232 -14.81 -4.51 9.88
CA VAL A 232 -13.68 -3.60 9.58
C VAL A 232 -12.33 -4.17 10.01
N ARG A 233 -12.27 -4.89 11.15
CA ARG A 233 -11.05 -5.54 11.68
C ARG A 233 -10.44 -6.58 10.75
N GLN A 234 -11.19 -7.07 9.76
CA GLN A 234 -10.76 -8.07 8.78
C GLN A 234 -10.27 -7.42 7.48
N VAL A 235 -10.23 -6.08 7.41
CA VAL A 235 -9.90 -5.31 6.21
C VAL A 235 -8.54 -4.64 6.38
N LEU A 236 -7.65 -4.90 5.43
CA LEU A 236 -6.32 -4.33 5.32
C LEU A 236 -6.26 -3.36 4.13
N ALA A 237 -5.71 -2.16 4.33
CA ALA A 237 -5.49 -1.19 3.26
C ALA A 237 -4.01 -0.83 3.12
N LEU A 238 -3.53 -0.70 1.88
CA LEU A 238 -2.16 -0.34 1.56
C LEU A 238 -2.10 0.90 0.66
N GLY A 239 -1.13 1.79 0.91
CA GLY A 239 -0.88 2.97 0.08
C GLY A 239 0.40 3.72 0.49
N ASP A 240 0.79 4.72 -0.27
CA ASP A 240 2.01 5.53 -0.02
C ASP A 240 1.70 7.02 0.19
N GLY A 241 0.56 7.49 -0.33
CA GLY A 241 0.30 8.89 -0.58
C GLY A 241 -0.87 9.48 0.20
N ALA A 242 -1.00 10.81 0.10
CA ALA A 242 -2.10 11.54 0.73
C ALA A 242 -3.47 11.17 0.14
N ASN A 243 -3.50 10.76 -1.13
CA ASN A 243 -4.66 10.22 -1.84
C ASN A 243 -5.19 8.92 -1.21
N ASP A 244 -4.37 8.16 -0.48
CA ASP A 244 -4.79 6.90 0.15
C ASP A 244 -5.27 7.09 1.58
N ILE A 245 -5.03 8.26 2.20
CA ILE A 245 -5.38 8.52 3.61
C ILE A 245 -6.83 8.14 3.94
N PRO A 246 -7.85 8.50 3.14
CA PRO A 246 -9.23 8.10 3.43
C PRO A 246 -9.42 6.57 3.42
N MET A 247 -8.77 5.86 2.51
CA MET A 247 -8.83 4.40 2.40
C MET A 247 -8.10 3.73 3.57
N LEU A 248 -6.88 4.20 3.90
CA LEU A 248 -6.09 3.71 5.04
C LEU A 248 -6.86 3.85 6.36
N LYS A 249 -7.54 4.98 6.56
CA LYS A 249 -8.35 5.23 7.76
C LYS A 249 -9.67 4.46 7.82
N ALA A 250 -10.20 4.02 6.67
CA ALA A 250 -11.43 3.27 6.58
C ALA A 250 -11.23 1.77 6.88
N ALA A 251 -10.01 1.27 6.76
CA ALA A 251 -9.65 -0.12 7.04
C ALA A 251 -9.55 -0.40 8.55
N GLY A 252 -9.57 -1.67 8.94
CA GLY A 252 -9.22 -2.09 10.30
C GLY A 252 -7.73 -2.02 10.56
N THR A 253 -6.92 -2.11 9.51
CA THR A 253 -5.48 -1.85 9.54
C THR A 253 -5.07 -1.17 8.25
N GLY A 254 -4.62 0.08 8.34
CA GLY A 254 -3.98 0.78 7.22
C GLY A 254 -2.45 0.72 7.34
N ILE A 255 -1.76 0.28 6.29
CA ILE A 255 -0.28 0.22 6.23
C ILE A 255 0.23 1.16 5.14
N ALA A 256 1.12 2.07 5.54
CA ALA A 256 1.83 2.94 4.61
C ALA A 256 3.15 2.29 4.14
N TYR A 257 3.47 2.34 2.85
CA TYR A 257 4.69 1.71 2.29
C TYR A 257 5.60 2.71 1.63
N HIS A 258 6.86 2.81 2.09
CA HIS A 258 7.86 3.78 1.60
C HIS A 258 7.25 5.18 1.43
N ALA A 259 6.38 5.53 2.38
CA ALA A 259 5.32 6.48 2.17
C ALA A 259 5.71 7.92 2.54
N LYS A 260 4.92 8.88 2.05
CA LYS A 260 5.09 10.30 2.40
C LYS A 260 4.67 10.54 3.86
N PRO A 261 5.21 11.58 4.54
CA PRO A 261 4.93 11.83 5.96
C PRO A 261 3.43 11.91 6.32
N ALA A 262 2.60 12.47 5.43
CA ALA A 262 1.16 12.58 5.65
C ALA A 262 0.46 11.21 5.69
N ALA A 263 0.86 10.27 4.84
CA ALA A 263 0.33 8.91 4.83
C ALA A 263 0.83 8.10 6.05
N ILE A 264 2.12 8.22 6.39
CA ILE A 264 2.70 7.61 7.60
C ILE A 264 1.95 8.05 8.86
N ALA A 265 1.65 9.35 8.98
CA ALA A 265 0.94 9.90 10.13
C ALA A 265 -0.54 9.45 10.21
N ALA A 266 -1.12 9.04 9.08
CA ALA A 266 -2.51 8.61 9.00
C ALA A 266 -2.72 7.10 9.16
N ALA A 267 -1.68 6.29 8.91
CA ALA A 267 -1.74 4.83 8.92
C ALA A 267 -1.57 4.24 10.33
N ASP A 268 -2.00 2.99 10.52
CA ASP A 268 -1.78 2.21 11.75
C ASP A 268 -0.32 1.75 11.90
N GLY A 269 0.37 1.57 10.77
CA GLY A 269 1.76 1.18 10.68
C GLY A 269 2.37 1.57 9.34
N HIS A 270 3.69 1.48 9.23
CA HIS A 270 4.37 1.69 7.97
C HIS A 270 5.59 0.78 7.84
N ILE A 271 5.93 0.50 6.59
CA ILE A 271 7.16 -0.19 6.16
C ILE A 271 8.08 0.89 5.59
N ALA A 272 9.24 1.07 6.22
CA ALA A 272 10.25 2.06 5.85
C ALA A 272 11.45 1.42 5.13
N HIS A 273 11.77 0.17 5.43
CA HIS A 273 13.02 -0.46 4.95
C HIS A 273 12.78 -1.66 4.06
N GLY A 274 12.00 -2.62 4.54
CA GLY A 274 11.78 -3.88 3.84
C GLY A 274 10.80 -3.76 2.68
N ASP A 275 10.56 -4.93 2.07
CA ASP A 275 9.59 -5.08 1.01
C ASP A 275 8.24 -5.58 1.55
N TRP A 276 7.30 -5.92 0.66
CA TRP A 276 5.97 -6.36 1.08
C TRP A 276 5.94 -7.68 1.88
N THR A 277 7.02 -8.46 1.89
CA THR A 277 7.09 -9.66 2.73
C THR A 277 7.14 -9.33 4.23
N VAL A 278 7.53 -8.11 4.60
CA VAL A 278 7.42 -7.60 5.99
C VAL A 278 6.00 -7.74 6.52
N LEU A 279 4.99 -7.51 5.68
CA LEU A 279 3.61 -7.61 6.10
C LEU A 279 3.19 -9.06 6.36
N LEU A 280 3.69 -10.03 5.58
CA LEU A 280 3.42 -11.46 5.84
C LEU A 280 3.98 -11.89 7.20
N HIS A 281 5.17 -11.41 7.58
CA HIS A 281 5.73 -11.62 8.90
C HIS A 281 4.89 -10.99 10.01
N ALA A 282 4.47 -9.74 9.83
CA ALA A 282 3.61 -9.07 10.81
C ALA A 282 2.25 -9.77 10.99
N LEU A 283 1.72 -10.35 9.91
CA LEU A 283 0.52 -11.20 9.94
C LEU A 283 0.78 -12.59 10.55
N GLY A 284 2.03 -12.94 10.88
CA GLY A 284 2.36 -14.24 11.48
C GLY A 284 2.35 -15.42 10.53
N ILE A 285 2.47 -15.15 9.24
CA ILE A 285 2.45 -16.20 8.22
C ILE A 285 3.87 -16.69 8.04
N ALA A 286 4.12 -17.94 8.42
CA ALA A 286 5.43 -18.57 8.29
C ALA A 286 5.88 -18.59 6.81
N ARG A 287 7.18 -18.39 6.56
CA ARG A 287 7.73 -18.38 5.18
C ARG A 287 7.40 -19.63 4.36
N ALA A 288 7.27 -20.78 5.03
CA ALA A 288 6.91 -22.04 4.38
C ALA A 288 5.49 -22.04 3.77
N ASP A 289 4.63 -21.12 4.22
CA ASP A 289 3.25 -20.94 3.74
C ASP A 289 3.12 -19.81 2.71
N TRP A 290 4.23 -19.18 2.33
CA TRP A 290 4.23 -18.11 1.32
C TRP A 290 4.07 -18.69 -0.09
N SER A 291 3.45 -17.89 -0.96
CA SER A 291 3.06 -18.29 -2.31
C SER A 291 3.61 -17.33 -3.34
N ASP A 292 4.34 -17.83 -4.34
CA ASP A 292 4.89 -17.02 -5.44
C ASP A 292 4.06 -17.01 -6.72
#